data_AF-A0A9Y2JIY4-F1
#
_entry.id   AF-A0A9Y2JIY4-F1
#
_cell.length_a   1.000
_cell.length_b   1.000
_cell.length_c   1.000
_cell.angle_alpha   90.00
_cell.angle_beta   90.00
_cell.angle_gamma   90.00
#
_symmetry.space_group_name_H-M   'P 1'
#
loop_
_entity.id
_entity.type
_entity.pdbx_description
1 polymer ?
#
loop_
_entity_poly.entity_id
_entity_poly.type
_entity_poly.pdbx_seq_one_letter_code
_entity_poly.pdbx_strand_id
1 'polypeptide(L)'
;MNPSTASSPSLLAADAGAAVRRLSRCVGEGELDSPAEMYRVLGALRLLADDLTHLLPALQGRLEEGVLSGRVTGHGAGDAVEATWDSVGDVGRALTHAGTVALLMTKELEYSQAALRDLATP
;
A
#
# COMPACT_ATOMS: atom_id res chain seq x y z
N MET A 1 -25.44 -17.07 -17.80
CA MET A 1 -24.68 -16.79 -16.56
C MET A 1 -23.37 -16.15 -16.98
N ASN A 2 -23.22 -14.84 -16.82
CA ASN A 2 -21.96 -14.17 -17.12
C ASN A 2 -20.99 -14.43 -15.95
N PRO A 3 -19.78 -14.95 -16.17
CA PRO A 3 -18.80 -15.07 -15.11
C PRO A 3 -18.41 -13.67 -14.66
N SER A 4 -18.55 -13.38 -13.36
CA SER A 4 -18.07 -12.12 -12.77
C SER A 4 -16.62 -11.88 -13.19
N THR A 5 -16.39 -10.79 -13.91
CA THR A 5 -15.07 -10.21 -14.15
C THR A 5 -14.53 -9.62 -12.84
N ALA A 6 -14.35 -10.47 -11.83
CA ALA A 6 -13.64 -10.07 -10.63
C ALA A 6 -12.18 -9.90 -11.03
N SER A 7 -11.73 -8.65 -11.14
CA SER A 7 -10.32 -8.32 -11.37
C SER A 7 -9.48 -9.06 -10.33
N SER A 8 -8.46 -9.80 -10.77
CA SER A 8 -7.59 -10.50 -9.85
C SER A 8 -6.94 -9.50 -8.88
N PRO A 9 -6.63 -9.89 -7.63
CA PRO A 9 -5.97 -8.99 -6.67
C PRO A 9 -4.68 -8.36 -7.21
N SER A 10 -3.95 -9.08 -8.06
CA SER A 10 -2.77 -8.57 -8.76
C SER A 10 -3.06 -7.44 -9.74
N LEU A 11 -4.20 -7.48 -10.44
CA LEU A 11 -4.64 -6.41 -11.34
C LEU A 11 -5.04 -5.17 -10.54
N LEU A 12 -5.75 -5.34 -9.42
CA LEU A 12 -6.10 -4.22 -8.53
C LEU A 12 -4.85 -3.49 -8.01
N ALA A 13 -3.82 -4.23 -7.59
CA ALA A 13 -2.55 -3.65 -7.16
C ALA A 13 -1.83 -2.92 -8.31
N ALA A 14 -1.84 -3.50 -9.52
CA ALA A 14 -1.26 -2.86 -10.71
C ALA A 14 -1.97 -1.55 -11.07
N ASP A 15 -3.29 -1.52 -10.99
CA ASP A 15 -4.13 -0.34 -11.25
C ASP A 15 -3.88 0.78 -10.24
N ALA A 16 -3.76 0.44 -8.95
CA ALA A 16 -3.38 1.39 -7.90
C ALA A 16 -2.00 2.02 -8.22
N GLY A 17 -1.01 1.20 -8.57
CA GLY A 17 0.31 1.68 -8.97
C GLY A 17 0.28 2.56 -10.23
N ALA A 18 -0.57 2.22 -11.21
CA ALA A 18 -0.76 3.03 -12.41
C ALA A 18 -1.41 4.38 -12.10
N ALA A 19 -2.39 4.41 -11.19
CA ALA A 19 -3.04 5.65 -10.75
C ALA A 19 -2.06 6.59 -10.04
N VAL A 20 -1.22 6.07 -9.12
CA VAL A 20 -0.19 6.88 -8.44
C VAL A 20 0.82 7.46 -9.44
N ARG A 21 1.27 6.66 -10.43
CA ARG A 21 2.17 7.16 -11.48
C ARG A 21 1.54 8.25 -12.34
N ARG A 22 0.24 8.14 -12.64
CA ARG A 22 -0.50 9.20 -13.35
C ARG A 22 -0.59 10.47 -12.52
N LEU A 23 -0.98 10.35 -11.25
CA LEU A 23 -1.04 11.49 -10.33
C LEU A 23 0.30 12.21 -10.21
N SER A 24 1.40 11.45 -10.06
CA SER A 24 2.76 12.02 -10.02
C SER A 24 3.10 12.82 -11.28
N ARG A 25 2.61 12.40 -12.45
CA ARG A 25 2.81 13.13 -13.70
C ARG A 25 1.99 14.42 -13.73
N CYS A 26 0.70 14.35 -13.40
CA CYS A 26 -0.17 15.53 -13.32
C CYS A 26 0.40 16.60 -12.38
N VAL A 27 0.90 16.19 -11.21
CA VAL A 27 1.58 17.10 -10.26
C VAL A 27 2.84 17.72 -10.87
N GLY A 28 3.67 16.91 -11.53
CA GLY A 28 4.92 17.38 -12.15
C GLY A 28 4.74 18.28 -13.37
N GLU A 29 3.62 18.14 -14.08
CA GLU A 29 3.23 18.96 -15.22
C GLU A 29 2.51 20.25 -14.80
N GLY A 30 2.28 20.45 -13.50
CA GLY A 30 1.67 21.67 -12.96
C GLY A 30 0.15 21.70 -13.03
N GLU A 31 -0.53 20.56 -13.23
CA GLU A 31 -2.00 20.50 -13.35
C GLU A 31 -2.76 20.74 -12.02
N LEU A 32 -2.04 21.07 -10.93
CA LEU A 32 -2.60 21.37 -9.61
C LEU A 32 -2.67 22.87 -9.36
N ASP A 33 -3.59 23.55 -10.06
CA ASP A 33 -3.67 25.01 -10.09
C ASP A 33 -4.42 25.64 -8.90
N SER A 34 -4.98 24.84 -7.97
CA SER A 34 -5.75 25.38 -6.84
C SER A 34 -5.36 24.76 -5.50
N PRO A 35 -5.25 25.57 -4.42
CA PRO A 35 -5.05 25.06 -3.06
C PRO A 35 -6.12 24.06 -2.62
N ALA A 36 -7.37 24.24 -3.09
CA ALA A 36 -8.46 23.30 -2.82
C ALA A 36 -8.21 21.91 -3.44
N GLU A 37 -7.69 21.86 -4.66
CA GLU A 37 -7.34 20.59 -5.31
C GLU A 37 -6.16 19.92 -4.62
N MET A 38 -5.13 20.69 -4.26
CA MET A 38 -3.99 20.19 -3.48
C MET A 38 -4.45 19.60 -2.14
N TYR A 39 -5.40 20.25 -1.44
CA TYR A 39 -5.97 19.74 -0.19
C TYR A 39 -6.68 18.40 -0.38
N ARG A 40 -7.46 18.26 -1.46
CA ARG A 40 -8.15 17.02 -1.81
C ARG A 40 -7.17 15.89 -2.15
N VAL A 41 -6.14 16.18 -2.94
CA VAL A 41 -5.10 15.21 -3.29
C VAL A 41 -4.35 14.72 -2.06
N LEU A 42 -3.92 15.63 -1.18
CA LEU A 42 -3.27 15.25 0.08
C LEU A 42 -4.19 14.36 0.95
N GLY A 43 -5.49 14.63 0.96
CA GLY A 43 -6.47 13.82 1.69
C GLY A 43 -6.65 12.42 1.11
N ALA A 44 -6.71 12.30 -0.22
CA ALA A 44 -6.78 11.01 -0.89
C ALA A 44 -5.50 10.19 -0.66
N LEU A 45 -4.33 10.81 -0.70
CA LEU A 45 -3.06 10.16 -0.40
C LEU A 45 -2.99 9.70 1.07
N ARG A 46 -3.54 10.48 1.99
CA ARG A 46 -3.62 10.12 3.41
C ARG A 46 -4.46 8.87 3.61
N LEU A 47 -5.63 8.80 2.98
CA LEU A 47 -6.50 7.62 3.03
C LEU A 47 -5.82 6.40 2.41
N LEU A 48 -5.12 6.56 1.28
CA LEU A 48 -4.37 5.47 0.68
C LEU A 48 -3.25 4.95 1.61
N ALA A 49 -2.53 5.85 2.28
CA ALA A 49 -1.53 5.46 3.26
C ALA A 49 -2.16 4.71 4.45
N ASP A 50 -3.29 5.17 4.96
CA ASP A 50 -4.07 4.51 6.01
C ASP A 50 -4.55 3.11 5.59
N ASP A 51 -5.10 2.97 4.39
CA ASP A 51 -5.53 1.68 3.81
C ASP A 51 -4.36 0.69 3.72
N LEU A 52 -3.15 1.16 3.38
CA LEU A 52 -1.94 0.32 3.36
C LEU A 52 -1.59 -0.20 4.76
N THR A 53 -1.86 0.55 5.83
CA THR A 53 -1.62 0.08 7.21
C THR A 53 -2.49 -1.12 7.58
N HIS A 54 -3.64 -1.28 6.93
CA HIS A 54 -4.55 -2.42 7.10
C HIS A 54 -4.23 -3.57 6.13
N LEU A 55 -3.88 -3.24 4.89
CA LEU A 55 -3.62 -4.24 3.85
C LEU A 55 -2.33 -5.04 4.12
N LEU A 56 -1.25 -4.39 4.54
CA LEU A 56 0.06 -5.04 4.68
C LEU A 56 0.09 -6.13 5.76
N PRO A 57 -0.45 -5.94 6.98
CA PRO A 57 -0.57 -7.01 7.96
C PRO A 57 -1.46 -8.17 7.48
N ALA A 58 -2.52 -7.88 6.72
CA ALA A 58 -3.38 -8.92 6.16
C ALA A 58 -2.62 -9.78 5.14
N LEU A 59 -1.75 -9.18 4.31
CA LEU A 59 -0.88 -9.92 3.39
C LEU A 59 0.13 -10.80 4.13
N GLN A 60 0.71 -10.30 5.22
CA GLN A 60 1.60 -11.09 6.09
C GLN A 60 0.86 -12.30 6.67
N GLY A 61 -0.32 -12.09 7.26
CA GLY A 61 -1.10 -13.19 7.83
C GLY A 61 -1.50 -14.25 6.80
N ARG A 62 -1.79 -13.84 5.55
CA ARG A 62 -2.05 -14.77 4.44
C ARG A 62 -0.84 -15.58 4.03
N LEU A 63 0.35 -14.98 4.07
CA LEU A 63 1.59 -15.67 3.78
C LEU A 63 1.89 -16.72 4.86
N GLU A 64 1.82 -16.33 6.14
CA GLU A 64 2.01 -17.22 7.28
C GLU A 64 1.00 -18.39 7.27
N GLU A 65 -0.29 -18.11 7.04
CA GLU A 65 -1.33 -19.13 6.86
C GLU A 65 -1.01 -20.06 5.67
N GLY A 66 -0.47 -19.52 4.59
CA GLY A 66 -0.03 -20.27 3.42
C GLY A 66 1.06 -21.29 3.75
N VAL A 67 2.03 -20.91 4.59
CA VAL A 67 3.09 -21.81 5.05
C VAL A 67 2.54 -22.87 6.00
N LEU A 68 1.73 -22.47 6.99
CA LEU A 68 1.12 -23.39 7.97
C LEU A 68 0.22 -24.44 7.29
N SER A 69 -0.48 -24.05 6.23
CA SER A 69 -1.34 -24.95 5.44
C SER A 69 -0.58 -25.77 4.38
N GLY A 70 0.74 -25.61 4.27
CA GLY A 70 1.56 -26.30 3.28
C GLY A 70 1.36 -25.83 1.82
N ARG A 71 0.59 -24.75 1.61
CA ARG A 71 0.38 -24.13 0.28
C ARG A 71 1.60 -23.35 -0.20
N VAL A 72 2.42 -22.87 0.75
CA VAL A 72 3.70 -22.21 0.52
C VAL A 72 4.77 -23.13 1.06
N THR A 73 5.41 -23.91 0.20
CA THR A 73 6.51 -24.81 0.56
C THR A 73 7.68 -24.61 -0.41
N GLY A 74 8.89 -24.51 0.13
CA GLY A 74 10.12 -24.69 -0.65
C GLY A 74 10.14 -26.10 -1.22
N HIS A 75 10.38 -26.23 -2.54
CA HIS A 75 10.56 -27.53 -3.17
C HIS A 75 11.82 -28.21 -2.62
N GLY A 76 11.71 -29.12 -1.64
CA GLY A 76 12.84 -29.93 -1.19
C GLY A 76 12.72 -30.47 0.24
N ALA A 77 13.39 -31.58 0.54
CA ALA A 77 13.39 -32.22 1.85
C ALA A 77 14.13 -31.39 2.93
N GLY A 78 13.72 -31.54 4.19
CA GLY A 78 14.47 -31.19 5.41
C GLY A 78 14.82 -29.71 5.59
N ASP A 79 15.87 -29.25 4.90
CA ASP A 79 16.41 -27.88 4.98
C ASP A 79 15.53 -26.83 4.27
N ALA A 80 14.63 -27.27 3.37
CA ALA A 80 13.77 -26.34 2.64
C ALA A 80 12.68 -25.69 3.54
N VAL A 81 12.35 -26.30 4.68
CA VAL A 81 11.32 -25.79 5.59
C VAL A 81 11.84 -24.61 6.40
N GLU A 82 13.05 -24.72 6.97
CA GLU A 82 13.71 -23.63 7.70
C GLU A 82 13.94 -22.44 6.77
N ALA A 83 14.49 -22.68 5.58
CA ALA A 83 14.69 -21.64 4.57
C ALA A 83 13.37 -20.96 4.12
N THR A 84 12.25 -21.72 4.07
CA THR A 84 10.93 -21.14 3.76
C THR A 84 10.47 -20.21 4.88
N TRP A 85 10.63 -20.61 6.14
CA TRP A 85 10.26 -19.79 7.30
C TRP A 85 11.14 -18.54 7.42
N ASP A 86 12.43 -18.63 7.13
CA ASP A 86 13.32 -17.47 7.09
C ASP A 86 12.88 -16.45 6.04
N SER A 87 12.57 -16.92 4.83
CA SER A 87 12.07 -16.05 3.74
C SER A 87 10.74 -15.39 4.10
N VAL A 88 9.83 -16.12 4.75
CA VAL A 88 8.55 -15.56 5.24
C VAL A 88 8.81 -14.51 6.33
N GLY A 89 9.78 -14.76 7.21
CA GLY A 89 10.25 -13.79 8.20
C GLY A 89 10.81 -12.51 7.58
N ASP A 90 11.60 -12.63 6.51
CA ASP A 90 12.09 -11.48 5.73
C ASP A 90 10.94 -10.67 5.12
N VAL A 91 9.98 -11.35 4.49
CA VAL A 91 8.79 -10.69 3.92
C VAL A 91 7.97 -10.01 5.02
N GLY A 92 7.75 -10.67 6.17
CA GLY A 92 7.05 -10.09 7.31
C GLY A 92 7.74 -8.84 7.86
N ARG A 93 9.08 -8.84 7.96
CA ARG A 93 9.86 -7.65 8.35
C ARG A 93 9.70 -6.51 7.35
N ALA A 94 9.77 -6.82 6.05
CA ALA A 94 9.59 -5.82 5.00
C ALA A 94 8.17 -5.21 5.01
N LEU A 95 7.13 -6.03 5.21
CA LEU A 95 5.74 -5.57 5.31
C LEU A 95 5.52 -4.72 6.56
N THR A 96 6.07 -5.13 7.72
CA THR A 96 6.02 -4.35 8.96
C THR A 96 6.70 -2.98 8.79
N HIS A 97 7.86 -2.96 8.15
CA HIS A 97 8.56 -1.71 7.84
C HIS A 97 7.72 -0.81 6.92
N ALA A 98 7.18 -1.35 5.83
CA ALA A 98 6.30 -0.61 4.94
C ALA A 98 5.05 -0.06 5.64
N GLY A 99 4.44 -0.83 6.55
CA GLY A 99 3.31 -0.38 7.37
C GLY A 99 3.68 0.77 8.31
N THR A 100 4.89 0.75 8.87
CA THR A 100 5.40 1.85 9.72
C THR A 100 5.62 3.12 8.92
N VAL A 101 6.17 2.99 7.71
CA VAL A 101 6.33 4.13 6.77
C VAL A 101 4.97 4.70 6.37
N ALA A 102 4.00 3.85 6.07
CA ALA A 102 2.64 4.27 5.72
C ALA A 102 1.97 5.05 6.88
N LEU A 103 2.12 4.61 8.13
CA LEU A 103 1.65 5.34 9.31
C LEU A 103 2.29 6.74 9.44
N LEU A 104 3.60 6.84 9.23
CA LEU A 104 4.29 8.13 9.21
C LEU A 104 3.74 9.03 8.09
N MET A 105 3.59 8.49 6.88
CA MET A 105 3.03 9.23 5.75
C MET A 105 1.62 9.75 6.05
N THR A 106 0.75 8.95 6.67
CA THR A 106 -0.58 9.39 7.08
C THR A 106 -0.52 10.64 7.96
N LYS A 107 0.43 10.69 8.91
CA LYS A 107 0.61 11.84 9.79
C LYS A 107 1.17 13.07 9.08
N GLU A 108 2.20 12.89 8.26
CA GLU A 108 2.78 14.01 7.50
C GLU A 108 1.78 14.61 6.49
N LEU A 109 0.96 13.77 5.86
CA LEU A 109 -0.10 14.23 4.97
C LEU A 109 -1.22 14.96 5.73
N GLU A 110 -1.59 14.48 6.91
CA GLU A 110 -2.54 15.17 7.81
C GLU A 110 -2.02 16.57 8.19
N TYR A 111 -0.75 16.70 8.58
CA TYR A 111 -0.13 17.99 8.87
C TYR A 111 -0.08 18.90 7.63
N SER A 112 0.26 18.34 6.47
CA SER A 112 0.29 19.09 5.21
C SER A 112 -1.09 19.64 4.84
N GLN A 113 -2.15 18.84 5.02
CA GLN A 113 -3.52 19.29 4.82
C GLN A 113 -3.92 20.43 5.76
N ALA A 114 -3.54 20.33 7.04
CA ALA A 114 -3.83 21.37 8.03
C ALA A 114 -3.12 22.68 7.66
N ALA A 115 -1.82 22.62 7.34
CA ALA A 115 -1.05 23.80 6.93
C ALA A 115 -1.61 24.45 5.65
N LEU A 116 -2.02 23.63 4.67
CA LEU A 116 -2.62 24.13 3.44
C LEU A 116 -3.98 24.79 3.67
N ARG A 117 -4.78 24.28 4.62
CA ARG A 117 -6.02 24.92 5.03
C ARG A 117 -5.75 26.31 5.61
N ASP A 118 -4.73 26.43 6.44
CA ASP A 118 -4.37 27.70 7.07
C ASP A 118 -3.91 28.74 6.03
N LEU A 119 -3.23 28.31 4.96
CA LEU A 119 -2.87 29.17 3.82
C LEU A 119 -4.07 29.61 2.96
N ALA A 120 -5.18 28.86 2.99
CA ALA A 120 -6.40 29.17 2.24
C ALA A 120 -7.37 30.09 3.02
N THR A 121 -7.06 30.39 4.28
CA THR A 121 -7.80 31.38 5.10
C THR A 121 -7.35 32.80 4.71
N PRO A 122 -8.28 33.70 4.33
CA PRO A 122 -7.96 35.07 3.90
C PRO A 122 -7.38 35.95 5.02
#